data_AF-A0A9W6QUT1-F1
#
_entry.id   AF-A0A9W6QUT1-F1
#
_cell.length_a   1.000
_cell.length_b   1.000
_cell.length_c   1.000
_cell.angle_alpha   90.00
_cell.angle_beta   90.00
_cell.angle_gamma   90.00
#
_symmetry.space_group_name_H-M   'P 1'
#
loop_
_entity.id
_entity.type
_entity.pdbx_description
1 polymer ?
#
loop_
_entity_poly.entity_id
_entity_poly.type
_entity_poly.pdbx_seq_one_letter_code
_entity_poly.pdbx_strand_id
1 'polypeptide(L)'
;MRAGLRRDKKAVERDVPALVDFMLGTGMRIGEVLAVTWAALDLEAGTVEMRATVVRKKGVGLVLQPKPKSESGWRRLHLPPWLVLLLQTREHVENEWNVVFPSQLGKLRDRSNTNADLREAMDPIGFGWVTSHNFRKTAATLLDEAGLTVREIADQLGHKRVSMTLDTYFGRKQASPKVAELLRVIGE
;
A
#
# COMPACT_ATOMS: atom_id res chain seq x y z
N MET A 1 -6.27 -16.11 -5.20
CA MET A 1 -6.07 -14.77 -5.82
C MET A 1 -4.62 -14.54 -6.28
N ARG A 2 -3.64 -14.41 -5.38
CA ARG A 2 -2.23 -14.06 -5.71
C ARG A 2 -1.60 -14.94 -6.80
N ALA A 3 -1.76 -16.26 -6.68
CA ALA A 3 -1.26 -17.22 -7.69
C ALA A 3 -1.92 -17.05 -9.07
N GLY A 4 -3.19 -16.64 -9.12
CA GLY A 4 -3.90 -16.38 -10.38
C GLY A 4 -3.32 -15.16 -11.10
N LEU A 5 -3.10 -14.06 -10.39
CA LEU A 5 -2.51 -12.83 -10.95
C LEU A 5 -1.10 -13.06 -11.50
N ARG A 6 -0.30 -13.89 -10.83
CA ARG A 6 1.07 -14.21 -11.27
C ARG A 6 1.13 -15.08 -12.53
N ARG A 7 0.02 -15.73 -12.91
CA ARG A 7 -0.07 -16.53 -14.14
C ARG A 7 -0.55 -15.70 -15.34
N ASP A 8 -1.23 -14.58 -15.09
CA ASP A 8 -1.66 -13.66 -16.13
C ASP A 8 -0.49 -12.78 -16.58
N LYS A 9 -0.01 -13.00 -17.81
CA LYS A 9 1.11 -12.24 -18.40
C LYS A 9 0.84 -10.75 -18.44
N LYS A 10 -0.38 -10.33 -18.78
CA LYS A 10 -0.76 -8.92 -18.88
C LYS A 10 -0.79 -8.27 -17.51
N ALA A 11 -1.27 -8.98 -16.49
CA ALA A 11 -1.23 -8.52 -15.12
C ALA A 11 0.22 -8.35 -14.63
N VAL A 12 1.10 -9.30 -14.94
CA VAL A 12 2.54 -9.26 -14.61
C VAL A 12 3.23 -8.10 -15.32
N GLU A 13 3.02 -7.91 -16.63
CA GLU A 13 3.58 -6.79 -17.39
C GLU A 13 3.11 -5.42 -16.88
N ARG A 14 1.89 -5.36 -16.35
CA ARG A 14 1.35 -4.16 -15.69
C ARG A 14 1.68 -4.10 -14.21
N ASP A 15 2.48 -5.01 -13.70
CA ASP A 15 2.96 -5.05 -12.31
C ASP A 15 1.83 -5.10 -11.26
N VAL A 16 0.66 -5.59 -11.66
CA VAL A 16 -0.51 -5.72 -10.80
C VAL A 16 -0.25 -6.66 -9.62
N PRO A 17 0.43 -7.83 -9.77
CA PRO A 17 0.70 -8.72 -8.64
C PRO A 17 1.48 -8.04 -7.51
N ALA A 18 2.55 -7.31 -7.83
CA ALA A 18 3.37 -6.64 -6.83
C ALA A 18 2.61 -5.49 -6.16
N LEU A 19 1.80 -4.75 -6.92
CA LEU A 19 0.94 -3.71 -6.39
C LEU A 19 -0.07 -4.27 -5.37
N VAL A 20 -0.71 -5.40 -5.69
CA VAL A 20 -1.65 -6.09 -4.81
C VAL A 20 -0.96 -6.59 -3.54
N ASP A 21 0.20 -7.22 -3.70
CA ASP A 21 1.03 -7.68 -2.60
C ASP A 21 1.40 -6.52 -1.65
N PHE A 22 1.85 -5.39 -2.19
CA PHE A 22 2.17 -4.22 -1.39
C PHE A 22 0.94 -3.64 -0.66
N MET A 23 -0.22 -3.55 -1.34
CA MET A 23 -1.46 -3.08 -0.71
C MET A 23 -1.92 -4.00 0.43
N LEU A 24 -1.81 -5.33 0.26
CA LEU A 24 -2.16 -6.31 1.29
C LEU A 24 -1.18 -6.28 2.46
N GLY A 25 0.12 -6.23 2.20
CA GLY A 25 1.17 -6.24 3.23
C GLY A 25 1.29 -4.92 4.00
N THR A 26 0.64 -3.85 3.57
CA THR A 26 0.69 -2.54 4.26
C THR A 26 -0.68 -2.00 4.68
N GLY A 27 -1.75 -2.36 3.95
CA GLY A 27 -3.06 -1.75 4.09
C GLY A 27 -3.14 -0.29 3.58
N MET A 28 -2.12 0.22 2.91
CA MET A 28 -2.08 1.59 2.38
C MET A 28 -3.15 1.83 1.30
N ARG A 29 -3.61 3.07 1.15
CA ARG A 29 -4.53 3.42 0.06
C ARG A 29 -3.78 3.42 -1.26
N ILE A 30 -4.45 3.07 -2.36
CA ILE A 30 -3.83 2.98 -3.69
C ILE A 30 -3.06 4.25 -4.08
N GLY A 31 -3.60 5.45 -3.85
CA GLY A 31 -2.88 6.69 -4.16
C GLY A 31 -1.58 6.89 -3.37
N GLU A 32 -1.53 6.36 -2.14
CA GLU A 32 -0.34 6.39 -1.28
C GLU A 32 0.68 5.35 -1.78
N VAL A 33 0.24 4.15 -2.14
CA VAL A 33 1.09 3.09 -2.74
C VAL A 33 1.72 3.56 -4.05
N LEU A 34 0.92 4.18 -4.94
CA LEU A 34 1.40 4.73 -6.20
C LEU A 34 2.40 5.89 -6.04
N ALA A 35 2.50 6.45 -4.83
CA ALA A 35 3.41 7.54 -4.49
C ALA A 35 4.63 7.07 -3.70
N VAL A 36 4.76 5.78 -3.39
CA VAL A 36 5.94 5.24 -2.68
C VAL A 36 7.14 5.36 -3.59
N THR A 37 8.18 6.02 -3.09
CA THR A 37 9.48 6.14 -3.74
C THR A 37 10.51 5.23 -3.08
N TRP A 38 11.56 4.88 -3.81
CA TRP A 38 12.67 4.10 -3.23
C TRP A 38 13.31 4.81 -2.03
N ALA A 39 13.41 6.14 -2.08
CA ALA A 39 13.91 6.94 -0.96
C ALA A 39 12.99 6.95 0.28
N ALA A 40 11.77 6.44 0.16
CA ALA A 40 10.83 6.27 1.27
C ALA A 40 10.86 4.86 1.87
N LEU A 41 11.63 3.94 1.28
CA LEU A 41 11.84 2.59 1.79
C LEU A 41 13.16 2.52 2.54
N ASP A 42 13.12 1.87 3.69
CA ASP A 42 14.31 1.40 4.40
C ASP A 42 14.18 -0.12 4.49
N LEU A 43 14.77 -0.83 3.52
CA LEU A 43 14.64 -2.28 3.41
C LEU A 43 15.50 -3.03 4.45
N GLU A 44 16.52 -2.38 5.01
CA GLU A 44 17.31 -2.93 6.11
C GLU A 44 16.51 -2.91 7.41
N ALA A 45 15.87 -1.77 7.72
CA ALA A 45 14.97 -1.65 8.86
C ALA A 45 13.58 -2.30 8.62
N GLY A 46 13.29 -2.70 7.38
CA GLY A 46 12.00 -3.25 6.97
C GLY A 46 10.86 -2.26 7.16
N THR A 47 11.01 -1.01 6.71
CA THR A 47 9.99 0.03 6.86
C THR A 47 9.70 0.81 5.57
N VAL A 48 8.50 1.39 5.52
CA VAL A 48 8.10 2.36 4.50
C VAL A 48 7.55 3.63 5.14
N GLU A 49 7.94 4.79 4.62
CA GLU A 49 7.36 6.07 4.99
C GLU A 49 6.34 6.56 3.96
N MET A 50 5.13 6.82 4.44
CA MET A 50 4.07 7.39 3.62
C MET A 50 4.21 8.91 3.56
N ARG A 51 4.88 9.40 2.51
CA ARG A 51 5.24 10.83 2.35
C ARG A 51 4.30 11.61 1.41
N ALA A 52 3.60 10.94 0.51
CA ALA A 52 2.81 11.58 -0.55
C ALA A 52 1.60 10.74 -0.99
N THR A 53 0.81 11.28 -1.91
CA THR A 53 -0.25 10.57 -2.64
C THR A 53 -0.30 11.05 -4.08
N VAL A 54 -0.54 10.15 -5.03
CA VAL A 54 -0.75 10.52 -6.43
C VAL A 54 -2.12 11.17 -6.60
N VAL A 55 -2.13 12.37 -7.18
CA VAL A 55 -3.35 13.10 -7.52
C VAL A 55 -3.26 13.65 -8.94
N ARG A 56 -4.42 13.78 -9.59
CA ARG A 56 -4.55 14.50 -10.86
C ARG A 56 -4.93 15.94 -10.57
N LYS A 57 -4.11 16.89 -11.03
CA LYS A 57 -4.40 18.33 -10.98
C LYS A 57 -4.82 18.83 -12.36
N LYS A 58 -5.92 19.58 -12.42
CA LYS A 58 -6.43 20.17 -13.67
C LYS A 58 -5.35 21.05 -14.31
N GLY A 59 -5.08 20.84 -15.59
CA GLY A 59 -4.07 21.59 -16.35
C GLY A 59 -2.61 21.20 -16.12
N VAL A 60 -2.31 20.35 -15.13
CA VAL A 60 -0.93 19.90 -14.81
C VAL A 60 -0.73 18.41 -15.07
N GLY A 61 -1.78 17.60 -14.88
CA GLY A 61 -1.68 16.15 -14.98
C GLY A 61 -1.45 15.48 -13.63
N LEU A 62 -0.74 14.34 -13.63
CA LEU A 62 -0.45 13.59 -12.42
C LEU A 62 0.72 14.20 -11.66
N VAL A 63 0.57 14.31 -10.35
CA VAL A 63 1.63 14.80 -9.46
C VAL A 63 1.67 13.99 -8.16
N LEU A 64 2.85 13.96 -7.54
CA LEU A 64 3.00 13.56 -6.15
C LEU A 64 2.60 14.73 -5.26
N GLN A 65 1.46 14.62 -4.57
CA GLN A 65 1.06 15.60 -3.56
C GLN A 65 1.68 15.21 -2.22
N PRO A 66 2.63 16.00 -1.67
CA PRO A 66 3.24 15.70 -0.39
C PRO A 66 2.21 15.81 0.73
N LYS A 67 2.30 14.92 1.71
CA LYS A 67 1.58 15.04 2.98
C LYS A 67 2.35 15.99 3.91
N PRO A 68 1.67 16.76 4.77
CA PRO A 68 2.34 17.59 5.76
C PRO A 68 3.32 16.75 6.59
N LYS A 69 4.52 17.28 6.85
CA LYS A 69 5.48 16.73 7.82
C LYS A 69 4.91 16.92 9.22
N SER A 70 3.98 16.05 9.62
CA SER A 70 3.48 15.92 10.98
C SER A 70 3.43 14.43 11.33
N GLU A 71 3.40 14.07 12.62
CA GLU A 71 3.21 12.67 13.05
C GLU A 71 1.96 12.02 12.44
N SER A 72 0.95 12.84 12.09
CA SER A 72 -0.28 12.42 11.42
C SER A 72 -0.17 12.32 9.90
N GLY A 73 0.83 12.96 9.28
CA GLY A 73 1.00 13.09 7.83
C GLY A 73 2.09 12.19 7.26
N TRP A 74 3.25 12.11 7.92
CA TRP A 74 4.32 11.16 7.60
C TRP A 74 4.24 10.01 8.58
N ARG A 75 3.76 8.88 8.08
CA ARG A 75 3.63 7.66 8.88
C ARG A 75 4.65 6.64 8.40
N ARG A 76 5.39 6.07 9.33
CA ARG A 76 6.24 4.90 9.10
C ARG A 76 5.46 3.63 9.40
N LEU A 77 5.51 2.67 8.50
CA LEU A 77 4.94 1.33 8.66
C LEU A 77 6.07 0.31 8.62
N HIS A 78 5.96 -0.73 9.45
CA HIS A 78 6.81 -1.92 9.32
C HIS A 78 6.28 -2.81 8.20
N LEU A 79 7.19 -3.33 7.40
CA LEU A 79 6.91 -4.22 6.27
C LEU A 79 7.08 -5.68 6.72
N PRO A 80 6.14 -6.58 6.37
CA PRO A 80 6.34 -8.01 6.57
C PRO A 80 7.60 -8.51 5.83
N PRO A 81 8.35 -9.50 6.38
CA PRO A 81 9.57 -10.00 5.76
C PRO A 81 9.40 -10.45 4.30
N TRP A 82 8.27 -11.08 3.95
CA TRP A 82 7.99 -11.50 2.58
C TRP A 82 7.84 -10.31 1.61
N LEU A 83 7.36 -9.17 2.10
CA LEU A 83 7.23 -7.96 1.31
C LEU A 83 8.58 -7.26 1.15
N VAL A 84 9.42 -7.28 2.20
CA VAL A 84 10.82 -6.82 2.10
C VAL A 84 11.56 -7.64 1.04
N LEU A 85 11.44 -8.98 1.10
CA LEU A 85 12.06 -9.87 0.12
C LEU A 85 11.57 -9.56 -1.31
N LEU A 86 10.25 -9.40 -1.49
CA LEU A 86 9.68 -9.02 -2.79
C LEU A 86 10.29 -7.73 -3.32
N LEU A 87 10.46 -6.71 -2.47
CA LEU A 87 11.03 -5.42 -2.84
C LEU A 87 12.54 -5.50 -3.13
N GLN A 88 13.28 -6.34 -2.41
CA GLN A 88 14.71 -6.57 -2.63
C GLN A 88 15.00 -7.33 -3.94
N THR A 89 14.13 -8.28 -4.30
CA THR A 89 14.30 -9.09 -5.52
C THR A 89 13.72 -8.44 -6.78
N ARG A 90 13.07 -7.28 -6.63
CA ARG A 90 12.44 -6.56 -7.72
C ARG A 90 13.49 -5.77 -8.50
N GLU A 91 13.36 -5.74 -9.82
CA GLU A 91 14.15 -4.86 -10.68
C GLU A 91 13.78 -3.39 -10.44
N HIS A 92 14.80 -2.56 -10.20
CA HIS A 92 14.62 -1.12 -10.09
C HIS A 92 14.48 -0.50 -11.49
N VAL A 93 13.24 -0.24 -11.88
CA VAL A 93 12.94 0.52 -13.10
C VAL A 93 13.13 2.01 -12.85
N GLU A 94 14.17 2.58 -13.45
CA GLU A 94 14.42 4.02 -13.39
C GLU A 94 13.24 4.81 -13.95
N ASN A 95 12.83 5.86 -13.24
CA ASN A 95 11.75 6.73 -13.64
C ASN A 95 11.91 8.13 -13.03
N GLU A 96 11.33 9.13 -13.70
CA GLU A 96 11.44 10.56 -13.33
C GLU A 96 11.03 10.86 -11.87
N TRP A 97 10.09 10.09 -11.32
CA TRP A 97 9.56 10.30 -9.96
C TRP A 97 10.20 9.42 -8.89
N ASN A 98 11.14 8.55 -9.26
CA ASN A 98 11.75 7.56 -8.37
C ASN A 98 10.70 6.69 -7.64
N VAL A 99 9.53 6.46 -8.25
CA VAL A 99 8.46 5.64 -7.65
C VAL A 99 8.74 4.15 -7.83
N VAL A 100 8.31 3.34 -6.86
CA VAL A 100 8.48 1.87 -6.87
C VAL A 100 7.57 1.21 -7.91
N PHE A 101 6.37 1.77 -8.12
CA PHE A 101 5.33 1.23 -9.01
C PHE A 101 5.03 2.17 -10.18
N PRO A 102 5.98 2.42 -11.10
CA PRO A 102 5.73 3.24 -12.28
C PRO A 102 4.76 2.51 -13.24
N SER A 103 4.16 3.25 -14.16
CA SER A 103 3.46 2.67 -15.31
C SER A 103 4.46 2.00 -16.25
N GLN A 104 3.97 1.23 -17.24
CA GLN A 104 4.82 0.60 -18.25
C GLN A 104 5.66 1.60 -19.07
N LEU A 105 5.27 2.87 -19.07
CA LEU A 105 6.00 3.96 -19.72
C LEU A 105 6.94 4.72 -18.77
N GLY A 106 7.19 4.20 -17.56
CA GLY A 106 8.02 4.86 -16.56
C GLY A 106 7.38 6.11 -15.94
N LYS A 107 6.05 6.28 -16.04
CA LYS A 107 5.35 7.48 -15.51
C LYS A 107 4.58 7.19 -14.23
N LEU A 108 4.14 8.22 -13.53
CA LEU A 108 3.14 8.06 -12.47
C LEU A 108 1.90 7.34 -12.99
N ARG A 109 1.34 6.46 -12.15
CA ARG A 109 0.09 5.76 -12.43
C ARG A 109 -1.10 6.60 -12.01
N ASP A 110 -2.12 6.66 -12.87
CA ASP A 110 -3.40 7.26 -12.51
C ASP A 110 -4.22 6.27 -11.66
N ARG A 111 -4.82 6.74 -10.55
CA ARG A 111 -5.61 5.89 -9.66
C ARG A 111 -6.77 5.20 -10.38
N SER A 112 -7.48 5.90 -11.27
CA SER A 112 -8.63 5.33 -11.98
C SER A 112 -8.18 4.25 -12.96
N ASN A 113 -7.12 4.52 -13.72
CA ASN A 113 -6.56 3.55 -14.66
C ASN A 113 -6.02 2.32 -13.93
N THR A 114 -5.31 2.50 -12.80
CA THR A 114 -4.83 1.34 -12.01
C THR A 114 -5.97 0.54 -11.39
N ASN A 115 -7.08 1.17 -11.00
CA ASN A 115 -8.25 0.40 -10.57
C ASN A 115 -8.89 -0.38 -11.74
N ALA A 116 -8.86 0.15 -12.95
CA ALA A 116 -9.29 -0.58 -14.14
C ALA A 116 -8.36 -1.77 -14.44
N ASP A 117 -7.04 -1.58 -14.36
CA ASP A 117 -6.05 -2.66 -14.50
C ASP A 117 -6.26 -3.76 -13.46
N LEU A 118 -6.52 -3.38 -12.20
CA LEU A 118 -6.84 -4.33 -11.12
C LEU A 118 -8.08 -5.13 -11.46
N ARG A 119 -9.17 -4.47 -11.88
CA ARG A 119 -10.41 -5.16 -12.24
C ARG A 119 -10.19 -6.13 -13.40
N GLU A 120 -9.53 -5.67 -14.46
CA GLU A 120 -9.24 -6.46 -15.64
C GLU A 120 -8.41 -7.72 -15.31
N ALA A 121 -7.44 -7.59 -14.40
CA ALA A 121 -6.63 -8.73 -13.95
C ALA A 121 -7.38 -9.67 -12.98
N MET A 122 -8.38 -9.18 -12.24
CA MET A 122 -9.10 -9.94 -11.22
C MET A 122 -10.35 -10.63 -11.76
N ASP A 123 -11.01 -10.06 -12.77
CA ASP A 123 -12.22 -10.60 -13.40
C ASP A 123 -12.02 -12.06 -13.86
N PRO A 124 -10.95 -12.43 -14.62
CA PRO A 124 -10.78 -13.79 -15.15
C PRO A 124 -10.53 -14.85 -14.07
N ILE A 125 -10.07 -14.44 -12.89
CA ILE A 125 -9.75 -15.35 -11.77
C ILE A 125 -10.88 -15.41 -10.72
N GLY A 126 -12.06 -14.85 -11.02
CA GLY A 126 -13.24 -14.89 -10.17
C GLY A 126 -13.28 -13.82 -9.07
N PHE A 127 -12.39 -12.83 -9.12
CA PHE A 127 -12.26 -11.78 -8.11
C PHE A 127 -12.68 -10.40 -8.64
N GLY A 128 -13.51 -10.33 -9.68
CA GLY A 128 -13.89 -9.07 -10.34
C GLY A 128 -14.60 -8.02 -9.49
N TRP A 129 -15.16 -8.44 -8.37
CA TRP A 129 -15.77 -7.57 -7.37
C TRP A 129 -14.74 -6.89 -6.45
N VAL A 130 -13.49 -7.37 -6.44
CA VAL A 130 -12.42 -6.87 -5.59
C VAL A 130 -11.93 -5.51 -6.10
N THR A 131 -11.91 -4.53 -5.20
CA THR A 131 -11.35 -3.21 -5.45
C THR A 131 -10.12 -2.98 -4.59
N SER A 132 -9.38 -1.90 -4.86
CA SER A 132 -8.26 -1.47 -4.00
C SER A 132 -8.66 -1.25 -2.53
N HIS A 133 -9.91 -0.86 -2.26
CA HIS A 133 -10.41 -0.72 -0.89
C HIS A 133 -10.60 -2.06 -0.18
N ASN A 134 -10.86 -3.14 -0.92
CA ASN A 134 -11.00 -4.47 -0.33
C ASN A 134 -9.67 -4.96 0.26
N PHE A 135 -8.52 -4.75 -0.40
CA PHE A 135 -7.22 -5.14 0.17
C PHE A 135 -6.95 -4.46 1.51
N ARG A 136 -7.26 -3.17 1.61
CA ARG A 136 -7.17 -2.43 2.85
C ARG A 136 -8.10 -2.97 3.94
N LYS A 137 -9.34 -3.34 3.58
CA LYS A 137 -10.28 -3.97 4.50
C LYS A 137 -9.78 -5.33 4.95
N THR A 138 -9.24 -6.15 4.05
CA THR A 138 -8.63 -7.44 4.37
C THR A 138 -7.48 -7.29 5.36
N ALA A 139 -6.56 -6.34 5.14
CA ALA A 139 -5.51 -6.05 6.10
C ALA A 139 -6.07 -5.62 7.47
N ALA A 140 -7.13 -4.80 7.50
CA ALA A 140 -7.79 -4.42 8.74
C ALA A 140 -8.40 -5.62 9.48
N THR A 141 -9.12 -6.48 8.76
CA THR A 141 -9.75 -7.69 9.29
C THR A 141 -8.73 -8.65 9.85
N LEU A 142 -7.63 -8.92 9.14
CA LEU A 142 -6.56 -9.80 9.64
C LEU A 142 -5.93 -9.29 10.94
N LEU A 143 -5.78 -7.96 11.08
CA LEU A 143 -5.25 -7.37 12.31
C LEU A 143 -6.25 -7.43 13.46
N ASP A 144 -7.53 -7.24 13.17
CA ASP A 144 -8.63 -7.37 14.14
C ASP A 144 -8.77 -8.81 14.64
N GLU A 145 -8.77 -9.79 13.74
CA GLU A 145 -8.80 -11.23 14.04
C GLU A 145 -7.58 -11.67 14.86
N ALA A 146 -6.44 -11.03 14.66
CA ALA A 146 -5.23 -11.22 15.45
C ALA A 146 -5.24 -10.49 16.82
N GLY A 147 -6.37 -9.86 17.18
CA GLY A 147 -6.59 -9.24 18.48
C GLY A 147 -5.89 -7.90 18.68
N LEU A 148 -5.59 -7.15 17.61
CA LEU A 148 -5.10 -5.78 17.76
C LEU A 148 -6.21 -4.83 18.20
N THR A 149 -5.82 -3.83 18.97
CA THR A 149 -6.75 -2.77 19.36
C THR A 149 -7.13 -1.93 18.14
N VAL A 150 -8.33 -1.35 18.19
CA VAL A 150 -8.81 -0.38 17.17
C VAL A 150 -7.79 0.74 16.94
N ARG A 151 -7.05 1.13 18.00
CA ARG A 151 -6.02 2.15 17.96
C ARG A 151 -4.82 1.71 17.13
N GLU A 152 -4.28 0.52 17.39
CA GLU A 152 -3.15 -0.05 16.62
C GLU A 152 -3.52 -0.23 15.15
N ILE A 153 -4.74 -0.72 14.87
CA ILE A 153 -5.25 -0.86 13.49
C ILE A 153 -5.34 0.50 12.81
N ALA A 154 -5.81 1.54 13.50
CA ALA A 154 -5.84 2.88 12.95
C ALA A 154 -4.46 3.49 12.73
N ASP A 155 -3.50 3.14 13.56
CA ASP A 155 -2.08 3.52 13.45
C ASP A 155 -1.34 2.77 12.36
N GLN A 156 -1.82 1.59 11.94
CA GLN A 156 -1.44 1.00 10.66
C GLN A 156 -2.11 1.74 9.49
N LEU A 157 -3.44 1.86 9.51
CA LEU A 157 -4.21 2.19 8.31
C LEU A 157 -4.24 3.68 7.93
N GLY A 158 -4.38 4.60 8.88
CA GLY A 158 -4.31 6.03 8.61
C GLY A 158 -5.67 6.69 8.76
N HIS A 159 -6.42 6.24 9.76
CA HIS A 159 -7.73 6.78 10.08
C HIS A 159 -7.55 7.98 11.02
N LYS A 160 -7.86 9.18 10.51
CA LYS A 160 -7.89 10.41 11.32
C LYS A 160 -9.02 10.42 12.36
N ARG A 161 -10.06 9.60 12.15
CA ARG A 161 -11.23 9.44 13.01
C ARG A 161 -11.41 7.95 13.33
N VAL A 162 -10.62 7.44 14.26
CA VAL A 162 -11.16 6.45 15.19
C VAL A 162 -12.15 7.21 16.06
N SER A 163 -13.26 6.62 16.50
CA SER A 163 -14.32 7.38 17.19
C SER A 163 -13.73 8.35 18.22
N MET A 164 -14.22 9.59 18.20
CA MET A 164 -13.68 10.72 18.98
C MET A 164 -13.62 10.45 20.50
N THR A 165 -14.19 9.35 20.97
CA THR A 165 -14.26 8.94 22.37
C THR A 165 -12.96 8.31 22.88
N LEU A 166 -12.06 7.81 22.02
CA LEU A 166 -10.78 7.20 22.42
C LEU A 166 -9.59 8.18 22.42
N ASP A 167 -9.66 9.25 21.63
CA ASP A 167 -8.57 10.24 21.49
C ASP A 167 -8.39 11.12 22.75
N THR A 168 -9.33 11.11 23.71
CA THR A 168 -9.26 11.94 24.92
C THR A 168 -8.32 11.38 25.99
N TYR A 169 -7.91 10.11 25.91
CA TYR A 169 -7.11 9.48 26.98
C TYR A 169 -5.67 9.13 26.61
N PHE A 170 -5.33 8.93 25.33
CA PHE A 170 -3.98 8.47 24.97
C PHE A 170 -3.48 9.05 23.64
N GLY A 171 -2.29 9.68 23.69
CA GLY A 171 -1.58 10.19 22.53
C GLY A 171 -1.32 9.10 21.47
N ARG A 172 -1.41 9.50 20.20
CA ARG A 172 -1.29 8.62 19.04
C ARG A 172 0.14 8.09 18.89
N LYS A 173 0.37 6.76 18.83
CA LYS A 173 1.71 6.15 18.64
C LYS A 173 1.90 5.61 17.21
N GLN A 174 3.15 5.44 16.79
CA GLN A 174 3.54 4.86 15.47
C GLN A 174 2.96 3.45 15.26
N ALA A 175 2.87 3.01 14.00
CA ALA A 175 2.48 1.63 13.65
C ALA A 175 3.43 0.62 14.32
N SER A 176 2.87 -0.42 14.95
CA SER A 176 3.63 -1.38 15.75
C SER A 176 4.32 -2.44 14.87
N PRO A 177 5.57 -2.87 15.19
CA PRO A 177 6.21 -4.03 14.56
C PRO A 177 5.35 -5.30 14.60
N LYS A 178 4.48 -5.44 15.62
CA LYS A 178 3.51 -6.54 15.75
C LYS A 178 2.61 -6.68 14.52
N VAL A 179 2.27 -5.57 13.86
CA VAL A 179 1.43 -5.58 12.65
C VAL A 179 2.14 -6.30 11.50
N ALA A 180 3.43 -6.04 11.30
CA ALA A 180 4.20 -6.68 10.23
C ALA A 180 4.31 -8.19 10.43
N GLU A 181 4.43 -8.64 11.68
CA GLU A 181 4.47 -10.07 12.02
C GLU A 181 3.13 -10.76 11.69
N LEU A 182 2.01 -10.13 12.02
CA LEU A 182 0.69 -10.70 11.75
C LEU A 182 0.34 -10.76 10.26
N LEU A 183 0.79 -9.78 9.49
CA LEU A 183 0.60 -9.79 8.03
C LEU A 183 1.53 -10.79 7.31
N ARG A 184 2.34 -11.58 8.03
CA ARG A 184 3.09 -12.70 7.44
C ARG A 184 2.18 -13.78 6.85
N VAL A 185 1.00 -13.98 7.43
CA VAL A 185 0.02 -14.98 6.97
C VAL A 185 -0.44 -14.78 5.52
N ILE A 186 -0.27 -13.57 4.97
CA ILE A 186 -0.56 -13.28 3.56
C ILE A 186 0.52 -13.86 2.62
N GLY A 187 1.75 -13.98 3.12
CA GLY A 187 2.93 -14.43 2.39
C GLY A 187 3.03 -15.94 2.27
N GLU A 188 2.43 -16.68 3.21
CA GLU A 188 2.28 -18.14 3.21
C GLU A 188 1.30 -18.62 2.12
#